data_AF-A0A8H4UZW0-F1
#
_entry.id   AF-A0A8H4UZW0-F1
#
_cell.length_a   1.000
_cell.length_b   1.000
_cell.length_c   1.000
_cell.angle_alpha   90.00
_cell.angle_beta   90.00
_cell.angle_gamma   90.00
#
_symmetry.space_group_name_H-M   'P 1'
#
loop_
_entity.id
_entity.type
_entity.pdbx_description
1 polymer ?
#
loop_
_entity_poly.entity_id
_entity_poly.type
_entity_poly.pdbx_seq_one_letter_code
_entity_poly.pdbx_strand_id
1 'polypeptide(L)'
;MEDGRWITSNVSRQDVKSLFNVTFTYVGQCDPGDCRAQEEYFDISPSVDQQDAWAYKYLLDIDGNAFSGRYHAFLRSNSLIYKMAVFREWQDEWIDAWVHYVPLGMKGTDTVESVRYFAHEEEGKIQAPRLAKQGKEWAQKVLRNEDLEVWFFRLLLEYGRLIDDDRENIGYIP
;
A
#
# COMPACT_ATOMS: atom_id res chain seq x y z
N MET A 1 9.61 3.63 27.16
CA MET A 1 8.56 3.21 28.10
C MET A 1 8.93 3.69 29.47
N GLU A 2 7.97 4.24 30.19
CA GLU A 2 8.12 4.62 31.60
C GLU A 2 6.96 3.95 32.34
N ASP A 3 7.26 3.15 33.37
CA ASP A 3 6.29 2.35 34.14
C ASP A 3 5.31 1.52 33.29
N GLY A 4 5.82 0.88 32.23
CA GLY A 4 5.02 0.02 31.36
C GLY A 4 4.08 0.78 30.40
N ARG A 5 4.14 2.10 30.34
CA ARG A 5 3.34 2.93 29.42
C ARG A 5 4.19 3.44 28.25
N TRP A 6 3.55 3.51 27.09
CA TRP A 6 4.09 4.19 25.92
C TRP A 6 4.06 5.69 26.15
N ILE A 7 5.22 6.33 25.99
CA ILE A 7 5.38 7.78 26.10
C ILE A 7 5.90 8.31 24.77
N THR A 8 5.44 9.51 24.40
CA THR A 8 5.92 10.19 23.21
C THR A 8 7.31 10.77 23.48
N SER A 9 8.24 10.55 22.56
CA SER A 9 9.56 11.17 22.60
C SER A 9 9.84 11.89 21.29
N ASN A 10 10.63 12.97 21.36
CA ASN A 10 11.14 13.62 20.17
C ASN A 10 12.42 12.90 19.74
N VAL A 11 12.45 12.46 18.49
CA VAL A 11 13.59 11.78 17.87
C VAL A 11 14.05 12.60 16.68
N SER A 12 15.37 12.74 16.49
CA SER A 12 15.91 13.41 15.30
C SER A 12 15.67 12.55 14.08
N ARG A 13 15.29 13.16 12.95
CA ARG A 13 15.17 12.44 11.67
C ARG A 13 16.50 11.81 11.23
N GLN A 14 17.63 12.36 11.67
CA GLN A 14 18.95 11.80 11.36
C GLN A 14 19.16 10.43 12.01
N ASP A 15 18.62 10.22 13.21
CA ASP A 15 18.80 8.97 13.97
C ASP A 15 18.13 7.77 13.30
N VAL A 16 17.11 8.03 12.47
CA VAL A 16 16.32 7.02 11.75
C VAL A 16 16.52 7.08 10.24
N LYS A 17 17.44 7.92 9.74
CA LYS A 17 17.64 8.12 8.30
C LYS A 17 17.97 6.82 7.57
N SER A 18 18.73 5.92 8.20
CA SER A 18 19.13 4.63 7.64
C SER A 18 17.97 3.66 7.41
N LEU A 19 16.79 3.93 7.97
CA LEU A 19 15.59 3.11 7.76
C LEU A 19 14.88 3.43 6.43
N PHE A 20 15.24 4.53 5.76
CA PHE A 20 14.52 5.01 4.60
C PHE A 20 15.44 5.10 3.38
N ASN A 21 15.01 4.45 2.31
CA ASN A 21 15.54 4.66 0.97
C ASN A 21 14.35 5.03 0.04
N VAL A 22 13.95 6.30 0.09
CA VAL A 22 12.79 6.82 -0.65
C VAL A 22 13.22 8.11 -1.35
N THR A 23 13.10 8.13 -2.68
CA THR A 23 13.43 9.28 -3.52
C THR A 23 12.38 9.42 -4.63
N PHE A 24 12.27 10.61 -5.20
CA PHE A 24 11.50 10.81 -6.42
C PHE A 24 12.35 10.40 -7.62
N THR A 25 11.76 9.74 -8.61
CA THR A 25 12.47 9.33 -9.83
C THR A 25 12.00 10.06 -11.08
N TYR A 26 10.92 10.83 -10.96
CA TYR A 26 10.33 11.56 -12.07
C TYR A 26 9.50 12.74 -11.55
N VAL A 27 9.58 13.87 -12.25
CA VAL A 27 8.75 15.06 -12.06
C VAL A 27 8.00 15.30 -13.37
N GLY A 28 6.69 15.51 -13.28
CA GLY A 28 5.84 15.76 -14.45
C GLY A 28 4.42 16.12 -14.06
N GLN A 29 3.55 16.30 -15.05
CA GLN A 29 2.15 16.73 -14.86
C GLN A 29 2.03 18.07 -14.11
N CYS A 30 3.00 18.96 -14.33
CA CYS A 30 3.09 20.31 -13.79
C CYS A 30 3.34 21.31 -14.92
N ASP A 31 3.10 22.60 -14.65
CA ASP A 31 3.50 23.66 -15.56
C ASP A 31 5.04 23.75 -15.63
N PRO A 32 5.63 24.23 -16.75
CA PRO A 32 7.08 24.23 -16.93
C PRO A 32 7.88 24.98 -15.85
N GLY A 33 7.27 26.02 -15.24
CA GLY A 33 7.88 26.72 -14.11
C GLY A 33 7.95 25.86 -12.85
N ASP A 34 6.85 25.17 -12.53
CA ASP A 34 6.72 24.34 -11.33
C ASP A 34 7.55 23.06 -11.42
N CYS A 35 7.61 22.41 -12.59
CA CYS A 35 8.45 21.23 -12.77
C CYS A 35 9.93 21.58 -12.53
N ARG A 36 10.42 22.69 -13.09
CA ARG A 36 11.80 23.15 -12.84
C ARG A 36 12.06 23.44 -11.36
N ALA A 37 11.11 24.06 -10.67
CA ALA A 37 11.24 24.34 -9.24
C ALA A 37 11.29 23.05 -8.41
N GLN A 38 10.50 22.03 -8.78
CA GLN A 38 10.52 20.72 -8.13
C GLN A 38 11.82 19.97 -8.41
N GLU A 39 12.32 19.97 -9.65
CA GLU A 39 13.59 19.37 -10.03
C GLU A 39 14.80 20.04 -9.35
N GLU A 40 14.72 21.35 -9.09
CA GLU A 40 15.77 22.08 -8.35
C GLU A 40 15.72 21.78 -6.84
N TYR A 41 14.52 21.60 -6.28
CA TYR A 41 14.33 21.38 -4.85
C TYR A 41 14.54 19.92 -4.40
N PHE A 42 14.08 18.96 -5.20
CA PHE A 42 14.14 17.54 -4.87
C PHE A 42 15.35 16.85 -5.49
N ASP A 43 15.95 15.92 -4.75
CA ASP A 43 16.98 15.03 -5.28
C ASP A 43 16.32 13.92 -6.12
N ILE A 44 16.23 14.14 -7.43
CA ILE A 44 15.61 13.20 -8.37
C ILE A 44 16.62 12.11 -8.74
N SER A 45 16.32 10.87 -8.35
CA SER A 45 17.14 9.70 -8.66
C SER A 45 16.75 9.06 -10.01
N PRO A 46 17.63 8.27 -10.64
CA PRO A 46 17.22 7.43 -11.76
C PRO A 46 16.10 6.47 -11.37
N SER A 47 15.19 6.19 -12.31
CA SER A 47 14.19 5.14 -12.13
C SER A 47 14.85 3.78 -11.91
N VAL A 48 14.23 2.97 -11.06
CA VAL A 48 14.64 1.59 -10.75
C VAL A 48 13.61 0.60 -11.28
N ASP A 49 14.03 -0.63 -11.54
CA ASP A 49 13.11 -1.68 -11.96
C ASP A 49 12.20 -2.07 -10.80
N GLN A 50 10.96 -2.44 -11.12
CA GLN A 50 9.98 -2.81 -10.08
C GLN A 50 10.46 -4.00 -9.24
N GLN A 51 11.24 -4.90 -9.85
CA GLN A 51 11.81 -6.07 -9.19
C GLN A 51 12.90 -5.73 -8.17
N ASP A 52 13.57 -4.57 -8.31
CA ASP A 52 14.59 -4.12 -7.36
C ASP A 52 13.98 -3.87 -5.98
N ALA A 53 12.69 -3.53 -5.92
CA ALA A 53 11.94 -3.40 -4.67
C ALA A 53 12.00 -4.70 -3.84
N TRP A 54 12.07 -5.88 -4.46
CA TRP A 54 12.07 -7.16 -3.73
C TRP A 54 13.33 -7.42 -2.90
N ALA A 55 14.38 -6.60 -3.07
CA ALA A 55 15.56 -6.63 -2.21
C ALA A 55 15.32 -6.00 -0.83
N TYR A 56 14.21 -5.27 -0.63
CA TYR A 56 13.90 -4.55 0.60
C TYR A 56 12.85 -5.26 1.44
N LYS A 57 12.99 -5.18 2.76
CA LYS A 57 12.04 -5.81 3.72
C LYS A 57 10.73 -5.05 3.85
N TYR A 58 10.75 -3.75 3.60
CA TYR A 58 9.66 -2.81 3.83
C TYR A 58 9.39 -2.02 2.55
N LEU A 59 8.16 -2.06 2.05
CA LEU A 59 7.78 -1.41 0.80
C LEU A 59 6.68 -0.38 1.05
N LEU A 60 6.85 0.81 0.49
CA LEU A 60 5.88 1.89 0.57
C LEU A 60 5.02 1.93 -0.70
N ASP A 61 3.73 1.69 -0.53
CA ASP A 61 2.68 1.83 -1.53
C ASP A 61 1.91 3.13 -1.28
N ILE A 62 1.98 4.05 -2.24
CA ILE A 62 1.28 5.34 -2.21
C ILE A 62 0.52 5.48 -3.53
N ASP A 63 -0.72 5.98 -3.45
CA ASP A 63 -1.53 6.32 -4.61
C ASP A 63 -0.86 7.40 -5.48
N GLY A 64 -1.08 7.30 -6.80
CA GLY A 64 -0.65 8.32 -7.76
C GLY A 64 -1.82 9.21 -8.17
N ASN A 65 -2.00 9.39 -9.48
CA ASN A 65 -3.22 10.01 -10.03
C ASN A 65 -4.50 9.24 -9.66
N ALA A 66 -4.35 7.94 -9.44
CA ALA A 66 -5.37 7.01 -9.00
C ALA A 66 -4.73 5.99 -8.05
N PHE A 67 -5.31 4.80 -7.92
CA PHE A 67 -4.72 3.69 -7.17
C PHE A 67 -3.30 3.33 -7.65
N SER A 68 -2.49 2.79 -6.75
CA SER A 68 -1.15 2.31 -7.06
C SER A 68 -1.16 0.98 -7.83
N GLY A 69 -0.71 1.00 -9.09
CA GLY A 69 -0.52 -0.21 -9.90
C GLY A 69 0.57 -1.16 -9.38
N ARG A 70 1.36 -0.76 -8.36
CA ARG A 70 2.43 -1.58 -7.79
C ARG A 70 1.94 -2.51 -6.67
N TYR A 71 0.78 -2.20 -6.08
CA TYR A 71 0.33 -2.82 -4.84
C TYR A 71 0.23 -4.35 -4.90
N HIS A 72 -0.33 -4.88 -5.98
CA HIS A 72 -0.49 -6.34 -6.16
C HIS A 72 0.86 -7.06 -6.30
N ALA A 73 1.81 -6.46 -7.02
CA ALA A 73 3.15 -7.01 -7.15
C ALA A 73 3.90 -6.99 -5.81
N PHE A 74 3.70 -5.94 -5.01
CA PHE A 74 4.25 -5.84 -3.67
C PHE A 74 3.66 -6.90 -2.74
N LEU A 75 2.33 -7.11 -2.78
CA LEU A 75 1.66 -8.15 -1.97
C LEU A 75 2.19 -9.54 -2.27
N ARG A 76 2.53 -9.82 -3.53
CA ARG A 76 3.11 -11.11 -3.94
C ARG A 76 4.60 -11.25 -3.60
N SER A 77 5.26 -10.18 -3.17
CA SER A 77 6.63 -10.22 -2.66
C SER A 77 6.69 -10.83 -1.25
N ASN A 78 7.88 -10.94 -0.66
CA ASN A 78 8.04 -11.36 0.74
C ASN A 78 8.35 -10.18 1.68
N SER A 79 7.94 -8.97 1.28
CA SER A 79 8.17 -7.72 1.98
C SER A 79 6.92 -7.29 2.72
N LEU A 80 7.07 -6.59 3.84
CA LEU A 80 5.95 -5.96 4.53
C LEU A 80 5.60 -4.64 3.83
N ILE A 81 4.33 -4.47 3.50
CA ILE A 81 3.84 -3.28 2.79
C ILE A 81 3.28 -2.27 3.78
N TYR A 82 3.67 -1.02 3.57
CA TYR A 82 3.03 0.15 4.16
C TYR A 82 2.16 0.79 3.09
N LYS A 83 0.85 0.88 3.31
CA LYS A 83 -0.10 1.43 2.34
C LYS A 83 -0.60 2.78 2.83
N MET A 84 -0.43 3.81 2.00
CA MET A 84 -0.97 5.15 2.16
C MET A 84 -1.85 5.45 0.96
N ALA A 85 -3.15 5.18 1.09
CA ALA A 85 -4.09 5.24 -0.02
C ALA A 85 -5.38 5.94 0.38
N VAL A 86 -6.00 6.61 -0.60
CA VAL A 86 -7.31 7.27 -0.53
C VAL A 86 -8.32 6.55 -1.42
N PHE A 87 -7.85 5.99 -2.53
CA PHE A 87 -8.73 5.30 -3.47
C PHE A 87 -9.15 3.94 -2.91
N ARG A 88 -10.45 3.62 -3.09
CA ARG A 88 -10.95 2.27 -2.85
C ARG A 88 -10.66 1.40 -4.06
N GLU A 89 -10.23 0.19 -3.79
CA GLU A 89 -9.95 -0.82 -4.81
C GLU A 89 -10.89 -2.02 -4.65
N TRP A 90 -11.10 -2.75 -5.74
CA TRP A 90 -12.04 -3.86 -5.79
C TRP A 90 -11.72 -4.98 -4.78
N GLN A 91 -10.44 -5.14 -4.44
CA GLN A 91 -9.96 -6.14 -3.49
C GLN A 91 -10.02 -5.72 -2.01
N ASP A 92 -10.49 -4.52 -1.68
CA ASP A 92 -10.43 -3.98 -0.30
C ASP A 92 -11.21 -4.82 0.71
N GLU A 93 -12.23 -5.56 0.27
CA GLU A 93 -13.01 -6.46 1.13
C GLU A 93 -12.25 -7.74 1.50
N TRP A 94 -11.14 -8.03 0.82
CA TRP A 94 -10.37 -9.25 1.00
C TRP A 94 -9.01 -8.98 1.63
N ILE A 95 -8.46 -7.78 1.46
CA ILE A 95 -7.14 -7.43 1.97
C ILE A 95 -7.26 -6.54 3.21
N ASP A 96 -7.16 -7.18 4.38
CA ASP A 96 -7.24 -6.48 5.67
C ASP A 96 -5.94 -5.80 6.14
N ALA A 97 -6.11 -4.59 6.69
CA ALA A 97 -5.08 -3.88 7.44
C ALA A 97 -4.66 -4.66 8.70
N TRP A 98 -3.39 -4.55 9.07
CA TRP A 98 -2.75 -5.26 10.21
C TRP A 98 -2.70 -6.79 10.10
N VAL A 99 -3.23 -7.34 9.01
CA VAL A 99 -3.09 -8.77 8.65
C VAL A 99 -2.18 -8.90 7.43
N HIS A 100 -2.45 -8.14 6.36
CA HIS A 100 -1.75 -8.25 5.08
C HIS A 100 -0.81 -7.07 4.80
N TYR A 101 -1.05 -5.92 5.42
CA TYR A 101 -0.25 -4.70 5.27
C TYR A 101 -0.39 -3.78 6.49
N VAL A 102 0.47 -2.77 6.58
CA VAL A 102 0.41 -1.70 7.58
C VAL A 102 -0.25 -0.46 6.98
N PRO A 103 -1.42 -0.01 7.49
CA PRO A 103 -2.03 1.23 7.03
C PRO A 103 -1.23 2.43 7.56
N LEU A 104 -1.00 3.43 6.71
CA LEU A 104 -0.41 4.71 7.08
C LEU A 104 -1.43 5.84 6.92
N GLY A 105 -1.43 6.79 7.85
CA GLY A 105 -2.24 7.98 7.77
C GLY A 105 -1.74 8.95 6.67
N MET A 106 -2.66 9.63 5.99
CA MET A 106 -2.31 10.58 4.92
C MET A 106 -1.45 11.78 5.36
N LYS A 107 -1.40 12.08 6.66
CA LYS A 107 -0.50 13.09 7.21
C LYS A 107 0.95 12.61 7.36
N GLY A 108 1.18 11.30 7.27
CA GLY A 108 2.49 10.66 7.43
C GLY A 108 3.12 10.80 8.82
N THR A 109 2.34 11.19 9.84
CA THR A 109 2.85 11.40 11.21
C THR A 109 3.22 10.10 11.91
N ASP A 110 2.62 8.99 11.47
CA ASP A 110 2.82 7.62 11.95
C ASP A 110 3.89 6.85 11.17
N THR A 111 4.30 7.33 9.98
CA THR A 111 5.25 6.62 9.09
C THR A 111 6.58 6.29 9.77
N VAL A 112 7.19 7.29 10.43
CA VAL A 112 8.52 7.10 11.03
C VAL A 112 8.49 6.11 12.18
N GLU A 113 7.51 6.26 13.08
CA GLU A 113 7.39 5.38 14.24
C GLU A 113 7.01 3.96 13.82
N SER A 114 6.13 3.81 12.84
CA SER A 114 5.73 2.49 12.35
C SER A 114 6.91 1.72 11.74
N VAL A 115 7.70 2.36 10.87
CA VAL A 115 8.91 1.75 10.31
C VAL A 115 9.94 1.43 11.41
N ARG A 116 10.16 2.36 12.34
CA ARG A 116 11.08 2.16 13.48
C ARG A 116 10.63 0.97 14.34
N TYR A 117 9.34 0.85 14.64
CA TYR A 117 8.76 -0.23 15.42
C TYR A 117 9.09 -1.59 14.80
N PHE A 118 8.72 -1.80 13.52
CA PHE A 118 8.98 -3.06 12.83
C PHE A 118 10.48 -3.34 12.61
N ALA A 119 11.31 -2.29 12.46
CA ALA A 119 12.75 -2.45 12.26
C ALA A 119 13.52 -2.76 13.56
N HIS A 120 13.11 -2.22 14.71
CA HIS A 120 13.93 -2.21 15.92
C HIS A 120 13.31 -2.94 17.12
N GLU A 121 12.00 -2.86 17.31
CA GLU A 121 11.35 -3.52 18.45
C GLU A 121 11.32 -5.03 18.25
N GLU A 122 11.55 -5.78 19.33
CA GLU A 122 11.61 -7.24 19.26
C GLU A 122 10.26 -7.82 18.78
N GLU A 123 9.16 -7.29 19.31
CA GLU A 123 7.82 -7.65 18.83
C GLU A 123 7.65 -7.29 17.35
N GLY A 124 8.04 -6.08 16.94
CA GLY A 124 7.97 -5.63 15.56
C GLY A 124 8.73 -6.55 14.60
N LYS A 125 9.95 -6.96 14.95
CA LYS A 125 10.78 -7.88 14.15
C LYS A 125 10.14 -9.27 13.99
N ILE A 126 9.35 -9.72 14.96
CA ILE A 126 8.59 -10.97 14.88
C ILE A 126 7.33 -10.78 14.02
N GLN A 127 6.63 -9.66 14.20
CA GLN A 127 5.36 -9.40 13.49
C GLN A 127 5.58 -9.07 12.00
N ALA A 128 6.63 -8.32 11.64
CA ALA A 128 6.90 -7.92 10.25
C ALA A 128 6.90 -9.09 9.25
N PRO A 129 7.71 -10.15 9.44
CA PRO A 129 7.70 -11.29 8.53
C PRO A 129 6.38 -12.08 8.57
N ARG A 130 5.65 -12.06 9.69
CA ARG A 130 4.32 -12.67 9.78
C ARG A 130 3.32 -11.97 8.87
N LEU A 131 3.21 -10.64 8.96
CA LEU A 131 2.31 -9.85 8.12
C LEU A 131 2.70 -9.94 6.64
N ALA A 132 3.99 -9.84 6.32
CA ALA A 132 4.48 -10.00 4.95
C ALA A 132 4.10 -11.37 4.36
N LYS A 133 4.29 -12.44 5.13
CA LYS A 133 3.93 -13.80 4.72
C LYS A 133 2.42 -13.96 4.55
N GLN A 134 1.62 -13.44 5.48
CA GLN A 134 0.16 -13.49 5.40
C GLN A 134 -0.35 -12.74 4.17
N GLY A 135 0.16 -11.52 3.92
CA GLY A 135 -0.15 -10.75 2.71
C GLY A 135 0.15 -11.52 1.44
N LYS A 136 1.32 -12.14 1.36
CA LYS A 136 1.73 -12.97 0.22
C LYS A 136 0.85 -14.18 0.00
N GLU A 137 0.68 -15.01 1.04
CA GLU A 137 -0.10 -16.24 0.95
C GLU A 137 -1.57 -15.95 0.61
N TRP A 138 -2.11 -14.84 1.11
CA TRP A 138 -3.48 -14.43 0.82
C TRP A 138 -3.63 -13.86 -0.59
N ALA A 139 -2.72 -12.99 -1.02
CA ALA A 139 -2.71 -12.46 -2.39
C ALA A 139 -2.58 -13.57 -3.45
N GLN A 140 -1.85 -14.65 -3.15
CA GLN A 140 -1.77 -15.83 -4.01
C GLN A 140 -3.08 -16.61 -4.14
N LYS A 141 -4.06 -16.38 -3.24
CA LYS A 141 -5.36 -17.05 -3.21
C LYS A 141 -6.50 -16.19 -3.75
N VAL A 142 -6.44 -14.87 -3.56
CA VAL A 142 -7.58 -13.97 -3.83
C VAL A 142 -7.31 -12.90 -4.88
N LEU A 143 -6.07 -12.73 -5.34
CA LEU A 143 -5.71 -11.73 -6.36
C LEU A 143 -5.24 -12.37 -7.66
N ARG A 144 -5.66 -13.60 -7.97
CA ARG A 144 -5.31 -14.27 -9.23
C ARG A 144 -6.16 -13.70 -10.36
N ASN A 145 -5.81 -14.03 -11.61
CA ASN A 145 -6.57 -13.55 -12.77
C ASN A 145 -8.01 -14.08 -12.72
N GLU A 146 -8.18 -15.34 -12.31
CA GLU A 146 -9.49 -15.97 -12.16
C GLU A 146 -10.36 -15.26 -11.10
N ASP A 147 -9.75 -14.76 -10.02
CA ASP A 147 -10.47 -14.02 -8.97
C ASP A 147 -10.97 -12.68 -9.49
N LEU A 148 -10.12 -11.95 -10.24
CA LEU A 148 -10.49 -10.69 -10.89
C LEU A 148 -11.58 -10.91 -11.95
N GLU A 149 -11.45 -11.94 -12.78
CA GLU A 149 -12.43 -12.29 -13.81
C GLU A 149 -13.79 -12.59 -13.20
N VAL A 150 -13.85 -13.41 -12.15
CA VAL A 150 -15.11 -13.74 -11.46
C VAL A 150 -15.68 -12.49 -10.78
N TRP A 151 -14.86 -11.69 -10.11
CA TRP A 151 -15.31 -10.46 -9.46
C TRP A 151 -15.92 -9.50 -10.49
N PHE A 152 -15.22 -9.26 -11.60
CA PHE A 152 -15.66 -8.35 -12.65
C PHE A 152 -16.90 -8.87 -13.38
N PHE A 153 -16.98 -10.17 -13.65
CA PHE A 153 -18.17 -10.78 -14.23
C PHE A 153 -19.39 -10.61 -13.32
N ARG A 154 -19.26 -10.87 -12.00
CA ARG A 154 -20.35 -10.66 -11.03
C ARG A 154 -20.75 -9.20 -10.94
N LEU A 155 -19.79 -8.28 -10.97
CA LEU A 155 -20.07 -6.83 -11.02
C LEU A 155 -20.92 -6.48 -12.24
N LEU A 156 -20.56 -6.99 -13.43
CA LEU A 156 -21.30 -6.72 -14.66
C LEU A 156 -22.71 -7.32 -14.64
N LEU A 157 -22.90 -8.50 -14.03
CA LEU A 157 -24.23 -9.10 -13.84
C LEU A 157 -25.10 -8.23 -12.93
N GLU A 158 -24.60 -7.79 -11.78
CA GLU A 158 -25.36 -6.92 -10.88
C GLU A 158 -25.61 -5.54 -11.48
N TYR A 159 -24.64 -4.98 -12.20
CA TYR A 159 -24.82 -3.73 -12.93
C TYR A 159 -25.91 -3.88 -14.00
N GLY A 160 -25.87 -4.95 -14.79
CA GLY A 160 -26.90 -5.27 -15.78
C GLY A 160 -28.28 -5.38 -15.16
N ARG A 161 -28.41 -6.09 -14.03
CA ARG A 161 -29.67 -6.16 -13.28
C ARG A 161 -30.12 -4.78 -12.78
N LEU A 162 -29.22 -3.96 -12.27
CA LEU A 162 -29.55 -2.65 -11.68
C LEU A 162 -30.12 -1.67 -12.72
N ILE A 163 -29.60 -1.70 -13.95
CA ILE A 163 -30.03 -0.79 -15.02
C ILE A 163 -31.21 -1.30 -15.83
N ASP A 164 -31.66 -2.53 -15.60
CA ASP A 164 -32.82 -3.10 -16.30
C ASP A 164 -34.13 -2.48 -15.76
N ASP A 165 -35.04 -2.14 -16.67
CA ASP A 165 -36.35 -1.60 -16.30
C ASP A 165 -37.22 -2.65 -15.57
N ASP A 166 -36.97 -3.95 -15.79
CA ASP A 166 -37.67 -5.08 -15.16
C ASP A 166 -36.90 -5.65 -13.94
N ARG A 167 -35.95 -4.89 -13.36
CA ARG A 167 -35.04 -5.33 -12.27
C ARG A 167 -35.71 -5.93 -11.03
N GLU A 168 -36.97 -5.60 -10.78
CA GLU A 168 -37.74 -6.12 -9.64
C GLU A 168 -38.22 -7.57 -9.88
N ASN A 169 -38.25 -8.02 -11.14
CA ASN A 169 -38.69 -9.34 -11.56
C ASN A 169 -37.57 -10.21 -12.13
N ILE A 170 -36.44 -9.63 -12.55
CA ILE A 170 -35.28 -10.39 -13.03
C ILE A 170 -34.29 -10.71 -11.90
N GLY A 171 -34.00 -12.01 -11.73
CA GLY A 171 -33.01 -12.49 -10.76
C GLY A 171 -33.42 -13.76 -10.05
N TYR A 172 -32.53 -14.28 -9.21
CA TYR A 172 -32.81 -15.41 -8.35
C TYR A 172 -33.53 -14.93 -7.07
N ILE A 173 -34.76 -15.40 -6.86
CA ILE A 173 -35.51 -15.19 -5.61
C ILE A 173 -35.14 -16.34 -4.66
N PRO A 174 -34.50 -16.08 -3.50
CA PRO A 174 -34.10 -17.12 -2.55
C PRO A 174 -35.26 -17.93 -1.96
#